data_AF-A0A532TWI3-F1
#
_entry.id   AF-A0A532TWI3-F1
#
_cell.length_a   1.000
_cell.length_b   1.000
_cell.length_c   1.000
_cell.angle_alpha   90.00
_cell.angle_beta   90.00
_cell.angle_gamma   90.00
#
_symmetry.space_group_name_H-M   'P 1'
#
loop_
_entity.id
_entity.type
_entity.pdbx_description
1 polymer ?
#
loop_
_entity_poly.entity_id
_entity_poly.type
_entity_poly.pdbx_seq_one_letter_code
_entity_poly.pdbx_strand_id
1 'polypeptide(L)'
;MSAIDILYLILLVGSLAFGLEALLLGLGGKLMVLYRRRKVKTIVIALAVGLAIAGPAIVTSMALALEPLYFCVVVLAYMFVAGKIISVFREKLARTPAPPLPPQPSEREIKAMLRKRGLGKLVKKKRAKSGG
;
A
#
# COMPACT_ATOMS: atom_id res chain seq x y z
N MET A 1 -13.37 -32.62 8.26
CA MET A 1 -13.15 -31.16 8.16
C MET A 1 -14.05 -30.67 7.04
N SER A 2 -15.05 -29.85 7.37
CA SER A 2 -16.05 -29.40 6.38
C SER A 2 -15.45 -28.35 5.46
N ALA A 3 -15.99 -28.19 4.25
CA ALA A 3 -15.48 -27.21 3.27
C ALA A 3 -15.45 -25.77 3.83
N ILE A 4 -16.44 -25.43 4.66
CA ILE A 4 -16.53 -24.16 5.38
C ILE A 4 -15.40 -23.98 6.40
N ASP A 5 -14.99 -25.03 7.11
CA ASP A 5 -13.89 -24.97 8.09
C ASP A 5 -12.55 -24.69 7.39
N ILE A 6 -12.34 -25.32 6.23
CA ILE A 6 -11.17 -25.07 5.39
C ILE A 6 -11.17 -23.61 4.92
N LEU A 7 -12.34 -23.09 4.54
CA LEU A 7 -12.51 -21.70 4.13
C LEU A 7 -12.16 -20.73 5.26
N TYR A 8 -12.62 -21.00 6.49
CA TYR A 8 -12.28 -20.18 7.66
C TYR A 8 -10.78 -20.19 7.95
N LEU A 9 -10.11 -21.34 7.85
CA LEU A 9 -8.67 -21.43 8.03
C LEU A 9 -7.88 -20.68 6.96
N ILE A 10 -8.27 -20.83 5.70
CA ILE A 10 -7.67 -20.06 4.59
C ILE A 10 -7.85 -18.56 4.87
N LEU A 11 -9.02 -18.14 5.34
CA LEU A 11 -9.28 -16.74 5.65
C LEU A 11 -8.45 -16.22 6.82
N LEU A 12 -8.28 -17.05 7.85
CA LEU A 12 -7.50 -16.71 9.04
C LEU A 12 -6.01 -16.54 8.70
N VAL A 13 -5.45 -17.49 7.92
CA VAL A 13 -4.08 -17.43 7.42
C VAL A 13 -3.90 -16.26 6.45
N GLY A 14 -4.91 -16.01 5.61
CA GLY A 14 -4.97 -14.91 4.66
C GLY A 14 -5.27 -13.54 5.27
N SER A 15 -5.54 -13.45 6.58
CA SER A 15 -5.90 -12.20 7.26
C SER A 15 -4.92 -11.06 6.97
N LEU A 16 -3.62 -11.35 6.99
CA LEU A 16 -2.58 -10.38 6.63
C LEU A 16 -2.78 -9.80 5.22
N ALA A 17 -3.15 -10.64 4.24
CA ALA A 17 -3.37 -10.20 2.86
C ALA A 17 -4.59 -9.26 2.77
N PHE A 18 -5.71 -9.62 3.40
CA PHE A 18 -6.90 -8.77 3.44
C PHE A 18 -6.63 -7.42 4.11
N GLY A 19 -5.86 -7.41 5.19
CA GLY A 19 -5.47 -6.18 5.87
C GLY A 19 -4.52 -5.30 5.05
N LEU A 20 -3.61 -5.90 4.29
CA LEU A 20 -2.76 -5.19 3.34
C LEU A 20 -3.59 -4.57 2.21
N GLU A 21 -4.57 -5.29 1.67
CA GLU A 21 -5.48 -4.76 0.65
C GLU A 21 -6.33 -3.62 1.18
N ALA A 22 -6.90 -3.74 2.38
CA ALA A 22 -7.65 -2.66 3.02
C ALA A 22 -6.77 -1.41 3.23
N LEU A 23 -5.52 -1.59 3.64
CA LEU A 23 -4.55 -0.49 3.77
C LEU A 23 -4.18 0.13 2.42
N LEU A 24 -4.02 -0.68 1.36
CA LEU A 24 -3.78 -0.20 -0.01
C LEU A 24 -4.95 0.65 -0.50
N LEU A 25 -6.17 0.16 -0.32
CA LEU A 25 -7.40 0.87 -0.67
C LEU A 25 -7.54 2.20 0.11
N GLY A 26 -7.24 2.18 1.41
CA GLY A 26 -7.41 3.36 2.27
C GLY A 26 -6.30 4.41 2.14
N LEU A 27 -5.04 4.00 2.11
CA LEU A 27 -3.87 4.90 2.08
C LEU A 27 -3.44 5.26 0.65
N GLY A 28 -3.84 4.46 -0.35
CA GLY A 28 -3.39 4.57 -1.74
C GLY A 28 -1.86 4.43 -1.85
N GLY A 29 -1.25 5.20 -2.74
CA GLY A 29 0.20 5.19 -2.97
C GLY A 29 1.08 5.59 -1.77
N LYS A 30 0.50 6.06 -0.66
CA LYS A 30 1.26 6.41 0.56
C LYS A 30 1.65 5.18 1.39
N LEU A 31 1.03 4.02 1.17
CA LEU A 31 1.38 2.79 1.88
C LEU A 31 2.86 2.42 1.66
N MET A 32 3.37 2.61 0.44
CA MET A 32 4.76 2.27 0.11
C MET A 32 5.77 3.14 0.87
N VAL A 33 5.43 4.41 1.12
CA VAL A 33 6.25 5.32 1.93
C VAL A 33 6.24 4.91 3.41
N LEU A 34 5.06 4.54 3.93
CA LEU A 34 4.91 4.09 5.31
C LEU A 34 5.63 2.77 5.56
N TYR A 35 5.48 1.80 4.64
CA TYR A 35 6.16 0.51 4.68
C TYR A 35 7.68 0.69 4.68
N ARG A 36 8.22 1.54 3.80
CA ARG A 36 9.67 1.77 3.72
C ARG A 36 10.27 2.28 5.03
N ARG A 37 9.55 3.12 5.77
CA ARG A 37 10.03 3.71 7.04
C ARG A 37 9.73 2.84 8.26
N ARG A 38 8.58 2.16 8.30
CA ARG A 38 8.08 1.43 9.47
C ARG A 38 7.52 0.07 9.06
N LYS A 39 8.39 -0.78 8.48
CA LYS A 39 8.03 -2.11 7.97
C LYS A 39 7.23 -2.94 8.98
N VAL A 40 7.80 -3.15 10.17
CA VAL A 40 7.18 -3.97 11.23
C VAL A 40 5.83 -3.39 11.66
N LYS A 41 5.75 -2.08 11.94
CA LYS A 41 4.46 -1.46 12.34
C LYS A 41 3.40 -1.57 11.24
N THR A 42 3.79 -1.45 9.97
CA THR A 42 2.84 -1.59 8.84
C THR A 42 2.30 -3.00 8.74
N ILE A 43 3.17 -4.02 8.91
CA ILE A 43 2.77 -5.44 8.91
C ILE A 43 1.85 -5.74 10.11
N VAL A 44 2.16 -5.23 11.30
CA VAL A 44 1.32 -5.43 12.49
C VAL A 44 -0.04 -4.77 12.32
N ILE A 45 -0.10 -3.54 11.80
CA ILE A 45 -1.37 -2.86 11.51
C ILE A 45 -2.15 -3.64 10.45
N ALA A 46 -1.50 -4.11 9.39
CA ALA A 46 -2.14 -4.92 8.36
C ALA A 46 -2.73 -6.20 8.96
N LEU A 47 -1.96 -6.94 9.77
CA LEU A 47 -2.47 -8.14 10.43
C LEU A 47 -3.67 -7.82 11.33
N ALA A 48 -3.60 -6.75 12.13
CA ALA A 48 -4.68 -6.33 13.01
C ALA A 48 -5.96 -5.97 12.22
N VAL A 49 -5.83 -5.22 11.13
CA VAL A 49 -6.96 -4.89 10.24
C VAL A 49 -7.52 -6.16 9.59
N GLY A 50 -6.65 -7.05 9.13
CA GLY A 50 -7.00 -8.34 8.57
C GLY A 50 -7.83 -9.21 9.51
N LEU A 51 -7.39 -9.35 10.76
CA LEU A 51 -8.12 -10.06 11.80
C LEU A 51 -9.45 -9.36 12.15
N ALA A 52 -9.47 -8.03 12.16
CA ALA A 52 -10.69 -7.25 12.37
C ALA A 52 -11.69 -7.35 11.21
N ILE A 53 -11.27 -7.83 10.03
CA ILE A 53 -12.16 -8.15 8.91
C ILE A 53 -12.61 -9.61 9.02
N ALA A 54 -11.65 -10.54 9.13
CA ALA A 54 -11.91 -11.98 9.12
C ALA A 54 -12.73 -12.44 10.34
N GLY A 55 -12.41 -11.94 11.53
CA GLY A 55 -13.11 -12.32 12.78
C GLY A 55 -14.61 -12.02 12.72
N PRO A 56 -15.02 -10.75 12.50
CA PRO A 56 -16.43 -10.42 12.34
C PRO A 56 -17.11 -11.14 11.18
N ALA A 57 -16.41 -11.39 10.07
CA ALA A 57 -16.97 -12.14 8.95
C ALA A 57 -17.31 -13.58 9.37
N ILE A 58 -16.41 -14.26 10.08
CA ILE A 58 -16.62 -15.63 10.58
C ILE A 58 -17.81 -15.66 11.56
N VAL A 59 -17.86 -14.71 12.50
CA VAL A 59 -18.97 -14.61 13.46
C VAL A 59 -20.30 -14.38 12.75
N THR A 60 -20.33 -13.48 11.75
CA THR A 60 -21.53 -13.21 10.94
C THR A 60 -21.97 -14.45 10.17
N SER A 61 -21.01 -15.18 9.58
CA SER A 61 -21.26 -16.43 8.86
C SER A 61 -21.88 -17.50 9.74
N MET A 62 -21.34 -17.69 10.94
CA MET A 62 -21.85 -18.66 11.92
C MET A 62 -23.26 -18.27 12.42
N ALA A 63 -23.48 -16.99 12.71
CA ALA A 63 -24.76 -16.50 13.23
C ALA A 63 -25.90 -16.60 12.21
N LEU A 64 -25.61 -16.38 10.92
CA LEU A 64 -26.60 -16.37 9.84
C LEU A 64 -26.60 -17.66 9.00
N ALA A 65 -25.77 -18.65 9.35
CA ALA A 65 -25.57 -19.88 8.59
C ALA A 65 -25.36 -19.62 7.08
N LEU A 66 -24.50 -18.66 6.76
CA LEU A 66 -24.29 -18.22 5.38
C LEU A 66 -23.68 -19.34 4.53
N GLU A 67 -24.15 -19.47 3.28
CA GLU A 67 -23.45 -20.28 2.30
C GLU A 67 -22.06 -19.68 1.99
N PRO A 68 -21.08 -20.50 1.56
CA PRO A 68 -19.71 -20.07 1.31
C PRO A 68 -19.58 -18.85 0.40
N LEU A 69 -20.48 -18.72 -0.58
CA LEU A 69 -20.45 -17.63 -1.55
C LEU A 69 -20.82 -16.28 -0.91
N TYR A 70 -21.86 -16.25 -0.08
CA TYR A 70 -22.26 -15.05 0.66
C TYR A 70 -21.22 -14.67 1.71
N PHE A 71 -20.56 -15.65 2.33
CA PHE A 71 -19.45 -15.39 3.24
C PHE A 71 -18.32 -14.60 2.56
N CYS A 72 -17.91 -15.00 1.35
CA CYS A 72 -16.90 -14.26 0.58
C CYS A 72 -17.35 -12.81 0.29
N VAL A 73 -18.63 -12.60 -0.03
CA VAL A 73 -19.18 -11.25 -0.26
C VAL A 73 -19.11 -10.39 1.01
N VAL A 74 -19.41 -10.96 2.18
CA VAL A 74 -19.30 -10.28 3.47
C VAL A 74 -17.86 -9.86 3.76
N VAL A 75 -16.89 -10.74 3.51
CA VAL A 75 -15.46 -10.44 3.69
C VAL A 75 -15.04 -9.27 2.80
N LEU A 76 -15.45 -9.27 1.53
CA LEU A 76 -15.17 -8.17 0.61
C LEU A 76 -15.83 -6.86 1.05
N ALA A 77 -17.07 -6.92 1.54
CA ALA A 77 -17.78 -5.75 2.06
C ALA A 77 -17.06 -5.16 3.28
N TYR A 78 -16.65 -6.00 4.24
CA TYR A 78 -15.88 -5.56 5.41
C TYR A 78 -14.51 -5.01 5.02
N MET A 79 -13.83 -5.62 4.05
CA MET A 79 -12.56 -5.10 3.53
C MET A 79 -12.74 -3.70 2.91
N PHE A 80 -13.79 -3.50 2.13
CA PHE A 80 -14.10 -2.20 1.54
C PHE A 80 -14.40 -1.14 2.60
N VAL A 81 -15.24 -1.48 3.60
CA VAL A 81 -15.56 -0.58 4.72
C VAL A 81 -14.31 -0.24 5.52
N ALA A 82 -13.48 -1.23 5.86
CA ALA A 82 -12.21 -1.02 6.54
C ALA A 82 -11.30 -0.07 5.74
N GLY A 83 -11.19 -0.26 4.42
CA GLY A 83 -10.44 0.63 3.54
C GLY A 83 -10.96 2.07 3.56
N LYS A 84 -12.28 2.27 3.55
CA LYS A 84 -12.90 3.60 3.67
C LYS A 84 -12.60 4.26 5.01
N ILE A 85 -12.70 3.52 6.12
CA ILE A 85 -12.35 4.00 7.46
C ILE A 85 -10.89 4.43 7.49
N ILE A 86 -9.98 3.59 6.99
CA ILE A 86 -8.54 3.90 6.91
C ILE A 86 -8.31 5.17 6.06
N SER A 87 -9.08 5.36 4.99
CA SER A 87 -9.00 6.55 4.14
C SER A 87 -9.34 7.83 4.90
N VAL A 88 -10.36 7.81 5.76
CA VAL A 88 -10.71 8.94 6.64
C VAL A 88 -9.57 9.22 7.62
N PHE A 89 -8.95 8.18 8.17
CA PHE A 89 -7.81 8.31 9.09
C PHE A 89 -6.46 8.47 8.37
N ARG A 90 -6.45 8.60 7.04
CA ARG A 90 -5.23 8.61 6.22
C ARG A 90 -4.23 9.66 6.68
N GLU A 91 -4.70 10.84 7.06
CA GLU A 91 -3.82 11.90 7.56
C GLU A 91 -3.23 11.58 8.93
N LYS A 92 -3.97 10.93 9.83
CA LYS A 92 -3.44 10.50 11.14
C LYS A 92 -2.44 9.34 10.98
N LEU A 93 -2.72 8.39 10.09
CA LEU A 93 -1.86 7.22 9.84
C LEU A 93 -0.60 7.57 9.04
N ALA A 94 -0.74 8.45 8.04
CA ALA A 94 0.34 8.88 7.15
C ALA A 94 0.82 10.30 7.47
N ARG A 95 0.60 10.79 8.71
CA ARG A 95 1.15 12.04 9.24
C ARG A 95 2.67 11.89 9.25
N THR A 96 3.25 12.21 8.11
CA THR A 96 4.66 12.07 7.83
C THR A 96 5.01 13.25 6.94
N PRO A 97 5.97 14.10 7.34
CA PRO A 97 6.48 15.10 6.42
C PRO A 97 6.94 14.38 5.15
N ALA A 98 6.61 14.97 3.99
CA ALA A 98 7.03 14.43 2.71
C ALA A 98 8.53 14.08 2.78
N PRO A 99 8.95 12.92 2.23
CA PRO A 99 10.38 12.64 2.15
C PRO A 99 11.07 13.86 1.53
N PRO A 100 12.16 14.36 2.13
CA PRO A 100 12.84 15.52 1.61
C PRO A 100 13.08 15.28 0.12
N LEU A 101 12.72 16.26 -0.71
CA LEU A 101 13.04 16.20 -2.12
C LEU A 101 14.54 15.91 -2.23
N PRO A 102 14.96 14.94 -3.06
CA PRO A 102 16.38 14.72 -3.27
C PRO A 102 17.01 16.07 -3.64
N PRO A 103 18.17 16.42 -3.07
CA PRO A 103 18.81 17.70 -3.33
C PRO A 103 18.91 17.90 -4.84
N GLN A 104 18.59 19.10 -5.31
CA GLN A 104 18.68 19.39 -6.74
C GLN A 104 20.12 19.10 -7.18
N PRO A 105 20.33 18.21 -8.16
CA PRO A 105 21.67 17.84 -8.57
C PRO A 105 22.39 19.08 -9.08
N SER A 106 23.62 19.27 -8.63
CA SER A 106 24.44 20.39 -9.09
C SER A 106 24.63 20.34 -10.61
N GLU A 107 24.90 21.47 -11.26
CA GLU A 107 25.16 21.48 -12.71
C GLU A 107 26.24 20.47 -13.14
N ARG A 108 27.22 20.22 -12.25
CA ARG A 108 28.30 19.26 -12.44
C ARG A 108 27.76 17.82 -12.46
N GLU A 109 26.87 17.48 -11.54
CA GLU A 109 26.19 16.17 -11.52
C GLU A 109 25.25 15.99 -12.71
N ILE A 110 24.52 17.04 -13.11
CA ILE A 110 23.66 17.00 -14.30
C ILE A 110 24.50 16.70 -15.54
N LYS A 111 25.66 17.37 -15.70
CA LYS A 111 26.60 17.09 -16.80
C LYS A 111 27.17 15.67 -16.74
N ALA A 112 27.51 15.18 -15.55
CA ALA A 112 28.02 13.82 -15.37
C ALA A 112 26.96 12.76 -15.72
N MET A 113 25.70 12.97 -15.31
CA MET A 113 24.57 12.09 -15.64
C MET A 113 24.27 12.07 -17.14
N LEU A 114 24.24 13.24 -17.79
CA LEU A 114 24.04 13.33 -19.24
C LEU A 114 25.16 12.65 -20.03
N ARG A 115 26.40 12.76 -19.54
CA ARG A 115 27.56 12.13 -20.17
C ARG A 115 27.55 10.60 -20.00
N LYS A 116 27.17 10.10 -18.81
CA LYS A 116 26.98 8.66 -18.55
C LYS A 116 25.88 8.03 -19.40
N ARG A 117 24.84 8.79 -19.77
CA ARG A 117 23.72 8.34 -20.61
C ARG A 117 23.96 8.49 -22.12
N GLY A 118 25.18 8.83 -22.55
CA GLY A 118 25.50 9.06 -23.97
C GLY A 118 24.95 10.37 -24.55
N LEU A 119 24.26 11.18 -23.76
CA LEU A 119 23.65 12.46 -24.15
C LEU A 119 24.61 13.66 -24.06
N GLY A 120 25.92 13.41 -23.97
CA GLY A 120 26.95 14.45 -23.86
C GLY A 120 26.95 15.46 -25.02
N LYS A 121 26.44 15.06 -26.20
CA LYS A 121 26.32 15.95 -27.37
C LYS A 121 25.30 17.10 -27.15
N LEU A 122 24.27 16.89 -26.34
CA LEU A 122 23.27 17.93 -26.01
C LEU A 122 23.86 19.05 -25.13
N VAL A 123 24.81 18.71 -24.25
CA VAL A 123 25.53 19.69 -23.41
C VAL A 123 26.41 20.60 -24.27
N LYS A 124 27.11 20.03 -25.26
CA LYS A 124 27.93 20.79 -26.21
C LYS A 124 27.07 21.73 -27.08
N LYS A 125 25.92 21.24 -27.58
CA LYS A 125 25.01 22.04 -28.42
C LYS A 125 24.40 23.23 -27.66
N LYS A 126 24.09 23.09 -26.36
CA LYS A 126 23.56 24.19 -25.54
C LYS A 126 24.60 25.28 -25.27
N ARG A 127 25.88 24.92 -25.07
CA ARG A 127 26.97 25.90 -24.93
C ARG A 127 27.22 26.71 -26.21
N ALA A 128 27.14 26.06 -27.38
CA ALA A 128 27.32 26.73 -28.68
C ALA A 128 26.18 27.73 -29.00
N LYS A 129 25.01 27.58 -28.39
CA LYS A 129 23.85 28.48 -28.58
C LYS A 129 23.74 29.62 -27.56
N SER A 130 24.52 29.59 -26.48
CA SER A 130 24.45 30.57 -25.37
C SER A 130 25.68 31.48 -25.30
N GLY A 131 26.63 31.33 -26.22
CA GLY A 131 27.83 32.15 -26.35
C GLY A 131 27.86 32.94 -27.65
N GLY A 132 26.72 33.49 -28.07
CA GLY A 132 26.58 34.47 -29.14
C GLY A 132 25.95 35.72 -28.57
#